data_AF-A0A6P0GB39-F1
#
_entry.id   AF-A0A6P0GB39-F1
#
_cell.length_a   1.000
_cell.length_b   1.000
_cell.length_c   1.000
_cell.angle_alpha   90.00
_cell.angle_beta   90.00
_cell.angle_gamma   90.00
#
_symmetry.space_group_name_H-M   'P 1'
#
loop_
_entity.id
_entity.type
_entity.pdbx_description
1 polymer ?
#
loop_
_entity_poly.entity_id
_entity_poly.type
_entity_poly.pdbx_seq_one_letter_code
_entity_poly.pdbx_strand_id
1 'polypeptide(L)'
;MSAEHEHASSCDDVLSHVFEFLDHETDDARRAVIAEHLEDCSPCLRQFGIEQEFKALVRRRCGGDPTPMGLRDRIKLQLTTVSFDEDGTHVSVEQVSTEVVTTQWSDEAQAPQ
;
A
#
# COMPACT_ATOMS: atom_id res chain seq x y z
N MET A 1 12.04 31.77 -8.44
CA MET A 1 11.69 32.18 -7.07
C MET A 1 11.57 30.90 -6.28
N SER A 2 12.51 30.68 -5.36
CA SER A 2 12.68 29.45 -4.60
C SER A 2 11.55 29.33 -3.58
N ALA A 3 10.79 28.26 -3.65
CA ALA A 3 9.74 27.97 -2.69
C ALA A 3 10.38 27.49 -1.38
N GLU A 4 10.45 28.40 -0.42
CA GLU A 4 10.52 28.13 1.00
C GLU A 4 9.31 27.28 1.41
N HIS A 5 9.52 25.97 1.59
CA HIS A 5 8.57 25.04 2.23
C HIS A 5 9.14 24.65 3.59
N GLU A 6 8.68 25.37 4.60
CA GLU A 6 8.76 24.98 6.00
C GLU A 6 7.82 23.78 6.27
N HIS A 7 8.31 22.84 7.11
CA HIS A 7 7.65 21.66 7.68
C HIS A 7 7.89 20.28 7.01
N ALA A 8 8.75 19.49 7.66
CA ALA A 8 8.78 18.00 7.72
C ALA A 8 8.85 17.17 6.42
N SER A 9 9.07 17.75 5.25
CA SER A 9 9.16 16.98 3.99
C SER A 9 9.88 17.75 2.88
N SER A 10 10.94 18.49 3.23
CA SER A 10 11.79 19.08 2.19
C SER A 10 12.49 17.94 1.43
N CYS A 11 12.69 18.10 0.12
CA CYS A 11 13.40 17.10 -0.66
C CYS A 11 14.76 16.76 -0.02
N ASP A 12 15.47 17.75 0.52
CA ASP A 12 16.77 17.57 1.19
C ASP A 12 16.70 16.62 2.41
N ASP A 13 15.68 16.77 3.28
CA ASP A 13 15.48 15.90 4.45
C ASP A 13 15.09 14.47 4.03
N VAL A 14 14.28 14.33 2.98
CA VAL A 14 13.91 13.01 2.46
C VAL A 14 15.13 12.31 1.84
N LEU A 15 15.94 13.05 1.08
CA LEU A 15 17.16 12.55 0.46
C LEU A 15 18.22 12.18 1.51
N SER A 16 18.32 12.90 2.62
CA SER A 16 19.30 12.58 3.68
C SER A 16 18.96 11.31 4.45
N HIS A 17 17.67 10.95 4.55
CA HIS A 17 17.19 9.76 5.27
C HIS A 17 16.73 8.61 4.37
N VAL A 18 16.89 8.74 3.05
CA VAL A 18 16.45 7.71 2.10
C VAL A 18 17.17 6.38 2.29
N PHE A 19 18.45 6.38 2.67
CA PHE A 19 19.21 5.15 2.90
C PHE A 19 18.72 4.43 4.15
N GLU A 20 18.49 5.15 5.25
CA GLU A 20 17.87 4.61 6.46
C GLU A 20 16.45 4.07 6.17
N PHE A 21 15.71 4.70 5.25
CA PHE A 21 14.44 4.20 4.77
C PHE A 21 14.58 2.85 4.03
N LEU A 22 15.55 2.75 3.13
CA LEU A 22 15.85 1.54 2.34
C LEU A 22 16.36 0.38 3.20
N ASP A 23 17.20 0.67 4.20
CA ASP A 23 17.78 -0.31 5.12
C ASP A 23 16.82 -0.71 6.26
N HIS A 24 15.60 -0.18 6.24
CA HIS A 24 14.58 -0.37 7.27
C HIS A 24 14.96 0.14 8.67
N GLU A 25 15.86 1.12 8.76
CA GLU A 25 16.35 1.72 10.00
C GLU A 25 15.60 3.00 10.41
N THR A 26 14.59 3.41 9.64
CA THR A 26 13.66 4.51 9.99
C THR A 26 12.47 4.04 10.81
N ASP A 27 12.01 4.92 11.70
CA ASP A 27 10.75 4.73 12.44
C ASP A 27 9.53 4.74 11.50
N ASP A 28 8.44 4.08 11.92
CA ASP A 28 7.27 3.88 11.08
C ASP A 28 6.57 5.19 10.68
N ALA A 29 6.62 6.22 11.53
CA ALA A 29 6.03 7.52 11.23
C ALA A 29 6.83 8.25 10.14
N ARG A 30 8.16 8.28 10.27
CA ARG A 30 9.07 8.86 9.28
C ARG A 30 9.09 8.08 7.97
N ARG A 31 8.93 6.76 8.05
CA ARG A 31 8.78 5.90 6.87
C ARG A 31 7.56 6.31 6.04
N ALA A 32 6.42 6.57 6.67
CA ALA A 32 5.21 7.01 5.96
C ALA A 32 5.44 8.35 5.24
N VAL A 33 6.05 9.31 5.93
CA VAL A 33 6.35 10.65 5.36
C VAL A 33 7.32 10.57 4.17
N ILE A 34 8.39 9.77 4.29
CA ILE A 34 9.36 9.56 3.20
C ILE A 34 8.69 8.87 2.01
N ALA A 35 7.84 7.86 2.25
CA ALA A 35 7.13 7.15 1.20
C ALA A 35 6.17 8.08 0.44
N GLU A 36 5.38 8.89 1.15
CA GLU A 36 4.46 9.87 0.56
C GLU A 36 5.21 10.90 -0.30
N HIS A 37 6.29 11.49 0.23
CA HIS A 37 7.08 12.45 -0.54
C HIS A 37 7.70 11.82 -1.80
N LEU A 38 8.24 10.60 -1.70
CA LEU A 38 8.85 9.94 -2.85
C LEU A 38 7.80 9.48 -3.89
N GLU A 39 6.56 9.22 -3.48
CA GLU A 39 5.45 8.95 -4.40
C GLU A 39 5.06 10.19 -5.20
N ASP A 40 4.99 11.35 -4.55
CA ASP A 40 4.58 12.61 -5.18
C ASP A 40 5.72 13.38 -5.88
N CYS A 41 6.98 13.14 -5.50
CA CYS A 41 8.14 13.89 -5.98
C CYS A 41 9.01 13.10 -6.97
N SER A 42 8.61 13.09 -8.24
CA SER A 42 9.40 12.48 -9.33
C SER A 42 10.85 12.99 -9.46
N PRO A 43 11.20 14.26 -9.18
CA PRO A 43 12.58 14.72 -9.17
C PRO A 43 13.48 13.95 -8.19
N CYS A 44 13.00 13.66 -6.97
CA CYS A 44 13.74 12.89 -5.98
C CYS A 44 13.99 11.45 -6.47
N LEU A 45 12.97 10.82 -7.07
CA LEU A 45 13.10 9.48 -7.64
C LEU A 45 14.09 9.40 -8.82
N ARG A 46 14.09 10.42 -9.69
CA ARG A 46 15.01 10.51 -10.83
C ARG A 46 16.46 10.71 -10.42
N GLN A 47 16.72 11.43 -9.33
CA GLN A 47 18.08 11.67 -8.83
C GLN A 47 18.78 10.36 -8.45
N PHE A 48 18.04 9.35 -7.99
CA PHE A 48 18.56 8.03 -7.70
C PHE A 48 18.50 7.06 -8.89
N GLY A 49 17.81 7.42 -9.98
CA GLY A 49 17.64 6.54 -11.13
C GLY A 49 16.82 5.28 -10.85
N ILE A 50 16.12 5.19 -9.71
CA ILE A 50 15.38 4.01 -9.25
C ILE A 50 13.85 4.17 -9.35
N GLU A 51 13.35 5.19 -10.05
CA GLU A 51 11.91 5.53 -10.07
C GLU A 51 11.00 4.31 -10.26
N GLN A 52 11.30 3.47 -11.26
CA GLN A 52 10.48 2.31 -11.60
C GLN A 52 10.60 1.17 -10.56
N GLU A 53 11.81 0.92 -10.06
CA GLU A 53 12.08 -0.13 -9.07
C GLU A 53 11.54 0.25 -7.69
N PHE A 54 11.65 1.52 -7.33
CA PHE A 54 11.11 2.06 -6.09
C PHE A 54 9.59 2.08 -6.08
N LYS A 55 8.94 2.57 -7.16
CA LYS A 55 7.47 2.47 -7.29
C LYS A 55 7.01 1.02 -7.20
N ALA A 56 7.73 0.07 -7.80
CA ALA A 56 7.41 -1.35 -7.66
C ALA A 56 7.59 -1.86 -6.22
N LEU A 57 8.65 -1.44 -5.53
CA LEU A 57 8.92 -1.82 -4.14
C LEU A 57 7.87 -1.26 -3.17
N VAL A 58 7.53 0.02 -3.29
CA VAL A 58 6.46 0.68 -2.52
C VAL A 58 5.11 0.02 -2.82
N ARG A 59 4.78 -0.25 -4.08
CA ARG A 59 3.55 -0.99 -4.42
C ARG A 59 3.52 -2.37 -3.78
N ARG A 60 4.65 -3.08 -3.75
CA ARG A 60 4.75 -4.41 -3.14
C ARG A 60 4.60 -4.37 -1.61
N ARG A 61 5.28 -3.41 -0.96
CA ARG A 61 5.41 -3.35 0.50
C ARG A 61 4.33 -2.50 1.18
N CYS A 62 3.76 -1.53 0.46
CA CYS A 62 2.81 -0.54 0.96
C CYS A 62 1.46 -0.57 0.19
N GLY A 63 1.46 -0.97 -1.09
CA GLY A 63 0.26 -1.10 -1.94
C GLY A 63 -0.41 -2.49 -1.94
N GLY A 64 0.13 -3.43 -1.16
CA GLY A 64 -0.39 -4.80 -1.03
C GLY A 64 0.09 -5.72 -2.15
N ASP A 65 0.91 -6.70 -1.79
CA ASP A 65 1.22 -7.85 -2.66
C ASP A 65 -0.08 -8.47 -3.23
N PRO A 66 -0.06 -9.02 -4.47
CA PRO A 66 -1.18 -9.77 -4.98
C PRO A 66 -1.52 -10.87 -3.98
N THR A 67 -2.75 -10.83 -3.48
CA THR A 67 -3.21 -11.74 -2.44
C THR A 67 -2.97 -13.19 -2.90
N PRO A 68 -2.32 -14.06 -2.10
CA PRO A 68 -2.08 -15.43 -2.49
C PRO A 68 -3.36 -16.10 -2.99
N MET A 69 -3.30 -16.80 -4.13
CA MET A 69 -4.46 -17.48 -4.70
C MET A 69 -5.07 -18.41 -3.64
N GLY A 70 -6.39 -18.30 -3.42
CA GLY A 70 -7.12 -19.10 -2.44
C GLY A 70 -7.09 -18.59 -0.99
N LEU A 71 -6.37 -17.51 -0.65
CA LEU A 71 -6.46 -16.92 0.70
C LEU A 71 -7.88 -16.44 1.00
N ARG A 72 -8.55 -15.84 0.01
CA ARG A 72 -9.93 -15.38 0.12
C ARG A 72 -10.89 -16.53 0.42
N ASP A 73 -10.74 -17.65 -0.29
CA ASP A 73 -11.59 -18.83 -0.10
C ASP A 73 -11.36 -19.46 1.28
N ARG A 74 -10.11 -19.49 1.73
CA ARG A 74 -9.77 -19.96 3.07
C ARG A 74 -10.37 -19.07 4.17
N ILE A 75 -10.30 -17.75 4.02
CA ILE A 75 -10.92 -16.80 4.98
C ILE A 75 -12.45 -16.98 4.99
N LYS A 76 -13.09 -17.07 3.82
CA LYS A 76 -14.53 -17.31 3.71
C LYS A 76 -14.93 -18.60 4.42
N LEU A 77 -14.16 -19.68 4.23
CA LEU A 77 -14.40 -20.95 4.89
C LEU A 77 -14.26 -20.84 6.41
N GLN A 78 -13.24 -20.14 6.91
CA GLN A 78 -13.03 -19.96 8.34
C GLN A 78 -14.09 -19.08 9.02
N LEU A 79 -14.75 -18.19 8.28
CA LEU A 79 -15.82 -17.34 8.78
C LEU A 79 -17.22 -17.94 8.60
N THR A 80 -17.35 -19.08 7.91
CA THR A 80 -18.65 -19.72 7.69
C THR A 80 -19.10 -20.43 8.97
N THR A 81 -20.27 -20.05 9.47
CA THR A 81 -20.87 -20.68 10.66
C THR A 81 -22.01 -21.59 10.24
N VAL A 82 -21.99 -22.83 10.75
CA VAL A 82 -23.06 -23.81 10.55
C VAL A 82 -23.66 -24.14 11.90
N SER A 83 -24.96 -23.89 12.05
CA SER A 83 -25.73 -24.22 13.25
C SER A 83 -26.86 -25.20 12.92
N PHE A 84 -27.21 -25.98 13.92
CA PHE A 84 -28.26 -27.00 13.86
C PHE A 84 -29.28 -26.70 14.96
N ASP A 85 -30.56 -26.81 14.64
CA ASP A 85 -31.62 -26.75 15.65
C ASP A 85 -31.62 -28.03 16.52
N GLU A 86 -32.12 -27.94 17.75
CA GLU A 86 -32.06 -29.03 18.75
C GLU A 86 -32.74 -30.33 18.27
N ASP A 87 -33.76 -30.21 17.40
CA ASP A 87 -34.46 -31.34 16.79
C ASP A 87 -33.77 -31.89 15.52
N GLY A 88 -32.62 -31.33 15.13
CA GLY A 88 -31.83 -31.74 13.96
C GLY A 88 -32.52 -31.58 12.60
N THR A 89 -33.71 -30.98 12.58
CA THR A 89 -34.58 -30.90 11.39
C THR A 89 -34.23 -29.73 10.48
N HIS A 90 -33.51 -28.74 11.00
CA HIS A 90 -33.13 -27.56 10.26
C HIS A 90 -31.66 -27.21 10.48
N VAL A 91 -31.01 -26.87 9.36
CA VAL A 91 -29.60 -26.53 9.27
C VAL A 91 -29.52 -25.16 8.64
N SER A 92 -28.95 -24.19 9.37
CA SER A 92 -28.69 -22.85 8.86
C SER A 92 -27.20 -22.65 8.64
N VAL A 93 -26.86 -22.13 7.46
CA VAL A 93 -25.50 -21.76 7.08
C VAL A 93 -25.44 -20.26 6.93
N GLU A 94 -24.63 -19.60 7.76
CA GLU A 94 -24.36 -18.17 7.66
C GLU A 94 -23.00 -17.97 7.00
N GLN A 95 -23.01 -17.41 5.79
CA GLN A 95 -21.80 -17.19 5.01
C GLN A 95 -21.52 -15.70 4.85
N VAL A 96 -20.27 -15.30 5.14
CA VAL A 96 -19.81 -13.93 4.98
C VAL A 96 -19.44 -13.67 3.51
N SER A 97 -20.08 -12.67 2.90
CA SER A 97 -19.71 -12.18 1.57
C SER A 97 -18.67 -11.07 1.68
N THR A 98 -17.71 -11.05 0.75
CA THR A 98 -16.70 -9.99 0.64
C THR A 98 -16.67 -9.47 -0.78
N GLU A 99 -16.77 -8.15 -0.93
CA GLU A 99 -16.69 -7.46 -2.22
C GLU A 99 -15.31 -6.83 -2.38
N VAL A 100 -14.75 -6.93 -3.58
CA VAL A 100 -13.46 -6.32 -3.90
C VAL A 100 -13.72 -4.89 -4.34
N VAL A 101 -13.37 -3.93 -3.50
CA VAL A 101 -13.29 -2.53 -3.89
C VAL A 101 -11.88 -2.29 -4.43
N THR A 102 -11.74 -2.27 -5.75
CA THR A 102 -10.50 -1.84 -6.40
C THR A 102 -10.53 -0.33 -6.56
N THR A 103 -9.74 0.39 -5.77
CA THR A 103 -9.46 1.80 -6.02
C THR A 103 -8.44 1.89 -7.15
N GLN A 104 -8.91 2.32 -8.32
CA GLN A 104 -8.07 2.49 -9.51
C GLN A 104 -7.41 3.88 -9.44
N TRP A 105 -6.15 3.92 -9.01
CA TRP A 105 -5.34 5.14 -9.10
C TRP A 105 -4.78 5.24 -10.53
N SER A 106 -5.17 6.28 -11.26
CA SER A 106 -4.74 6.47 -12.64
C SER A 106 -3.38 7.18 -12.64
N ASP A 107 -2.33 6.44 -12.99
CA ASP A 107 -0.99 6.96 -13.29
C ASP A 107 -1.06 7.62 -14.70
N GLU A 108 -1.74 8.76 -14.81
CA GLU A 108 -1.87 9.49 -16.08
C GLU A 108 -0.76 10.54 -16.16
N ALA A 109 0.44 10.07 -16.51
CA ALA A 109 1.57 10.92 -16.87
C ALA A 109 1.31 11.60 -18.22
N GLN A 110 0.69 12.77 -18.21
CA GLN A 110 0.61 13.64 -19.38
C GLN A 110 1.81 14.61 -19.40
N ALA A 111 2.84 14.28 -20.17
CA ALA A 111 3.91 15.22 -20.51
C ALA A 111 3.43 16.18 -21.62
N PRO A 112 3.43 17.52 -21.42
CA PRO A 112 3.34 18.44 -22.53
C PRO A 112 4.73 18.73 -23.14
N GLN A 113 4.67 19.03 -24.44
CA GLN A 113 5.73 19.20 -25.43
C GLN A 113 6.67 20.37 -25.14
#